data_AF-A0A2N2H407-F1
#
_entry.id   AF-A0A2N2H407-F1
#
_cell.length_a   1.000
_cell.length_b   1.000
_cell.length_c   1.000
_cell.angle_alpha   90.00
_cell.angle_beta   90.00
_cell.angle_gamma   90.00
#
_symmetry.space_group_name_H-M   'P 1'
#
loop_
_entity.id
_entity.type
_entity.pdbx_description
1 polymer ?
#
loop_
_entity_poly.entity_id
_entity_poly.type
_entity_poly.pdbx_seq_one_letter_code
_entity_poly.pdbx_strand_id
1 'polypeptide(L)'
;MGDRKYIHLVFLVLVLVTSWISIKSIDLVWSMFARPDKLWPELMGIGIGIIVVGFYWLKQETFDWVGAIIHELKRVTWPTKTETSSATMVVVITVIIAAILMGMFDWFWALVTDYILLT
;
A
#
# COMPACT_ATOMS: atom_id res chain seq x y z
N MET A 1 -6.42 25.17 -15.46
CA MET A 1 -5.74 25.71 -14.26
C MET A 1 -5.95 24.89 -12.98
N GLY A 2 -7.02 24.08 -12.87
CA GLY A 2 -7.28 23.26 -11.67
C GLY A 2 -6.36 22.06 -11.45
N ASP A 3 -5.58 21.64 -12.44
CA ASP A 3 -4.83 20.36 -12.35
C ASP A 3 -3.42 20.51 -11.81
N ARG A 4 -2.78 21.66 -12.07
CA ARG A 4 -1.42 21.95 -11.59
C ARG A 4 -1.30 21.99 -10.07
N LYS A 5 -2.35 22.42 -9.36
CA LYS A 5 -2.35 22.41 -7.88
C LYS A 5 -2.23 21.00 -7.31
N TYR A 6 -2.86 20.00 -7.94
CA TYR A 6 -2.77 18.61 -7.47
C TYR A 6 -1.37 18.02 -7.73
N ILE A 7 -0.73 18.40 -8.83
CA ILE A 7 0.64 17.96 -9.12
C ILE A 7 1.62 18.49 -8.05
N HIS A 8 1.54 19.77 -7.70
CA HIS A 8 2.37 20.34 -6.63
C HIS A 8 2.08 19.71 -5.25
N LEU A 9 0.83 19.36 -4.95
CA LEU A 9 0.48 18.63 -3.73
C LEU A 9 1.10 17.23 -3.70
N VAL A 10 1.11 16.51 -4.81
CA VAL A 10 1.74 15.17 -4.92
C VAL A 10 3.24 15.27 -4.66
N PHE A 11 3.94 16.25 -5.24
CA PHE A 11 5.36 16.45 -4.99
C PHE A 11 5.65 16.84 -3.53
N LEU A 12 4.79 17.64 -2.89
CA LEU A 12 4.91 17.97 -1.47
C LEU A 12 4.80 16.70 -0.60
N VAL A 13 3.78 15.88 -0.85
CA VAL A 13 3.59 14.61 -0.13
C VAL A 13 4.78 13.67 -0.37
N LEU A 14 5.28 13.59 -1.61
CA LEU A 14 6.46 12.80 -1.93
C LEU A 14 7.68 13.23 -1.12
N VAL A 15 7.95 14.55 -1.00
CA VAL A 15 9.06 15.06 -0.15
C VAL A 15 8.91 14.55 1.29
N LEU A 16 7.71 14.62 1.86
CA LEU A 16 7.48 14.19 3.25
C LEU A 16 7.71 12.68 3.41
N VAL A 17 7.19 11.87 2.49
CA VAL A 17 7.33 10.41 2.52
C VAL A 17 8.79 10.00 2.31
N THR A 18 9.47 10.54 1.30
CA THR A 18 10.87 10.21 1.03
C THR A 18 11.79 10.67 2.15
N SER A 19 11.50 11.82 2.77
CA SER A 19 12.23 12.29 3.95
C SER A 19 12.02 11.34 5.13
N TRP A 20 10.78 10.95 5.43
CA TRP A 20 10.48 10.02 6.53
C TRP A 20 11.16 8.66 6.36
N ILE A 21 11.11 8.10 5.14
CA ILE A 21 11.81 6.86 4.80
C ILE A 21 13.32 7.03 4.98
N SER A 22 13.89 8.13 4.46
CA SER A 22 15.33 8.39 4.56
C SER A 22 15.79 8.51 6.01
N ILE A 23 15.04 9.22 6.87
CA ILE A 23 15.34 9.32 8.30
C ILE A 23 15.34 7.93 8.94
N LYS A 24 14.33 7.11 8.67
CA LYS A 24 14.24 5.74 9.22
C LYS A 24 15.36 4.83 8.72
N SER A 25 15.75 4.93 7.45
CA SER A 25 16.86 4.19 6.89
C SER A 25 18.19 4.61 7.53
N ILE A 26 18.42 5.91 7.69
CA ILE A 26 19.64 6.45 8.32
C ILE A 26 19.70 6.01 9.79
N ASP A 27 18.60 6.15 10.55
CA ASP A 27 18.50 5.71 11.95
C ASP A 27 18.75 4.21 12.09
N LEU A 28 18.19 3.38 11.20
CA LEU A 28 18.43 1.93 11.18
C LEU A 28 19.91 1.62 10.95
N VAL A 29 20.53 2.21 9.94
CA VAL A 29 21.96 1.99 9.62
C VAL A 29 22.83 2.40 10.80
N TRP A 30 22.60 3.58 11.36
CA TRP A 30 23.39 4.08 12.49
C TRP A 30 23.14 3.32 13.78
N SER A 31 21.94 2.76 14.01
CA SER A 31 21.66 1.93 15.17
C SER A 31 22.52 0.67 15.26
N MET A 32 23.09 0.20 14.13
CA MET A 32 24.02 -0.93 14.10
C MET A 32 25.46 -0.56 14.49
N PHE A 33 25.82 0.73 14.44
CA PHE A 33 27.17 1.21 14.73
C PHE A 33 27.22 2.01 16.04
N ALA A 34 26.50 3.12 16.10
CA ALA A 34 26.36 3.98 17.28
C ALA A 34 25.15 4.89 17.06
N ARG A 35 24.23 4.97 18.04
CA ARG A 35 23.07 5.88 17.95
C ARG A 35 23.55 7.33 17.94
N PRO A 36 23.40 8.08 16.84
CA PRO A 36 23.74 9.49 16.79
C PRO A 36 22.72 10.26 17.62
N ASP A 37 23.06 11.49 18.00
CA ASP A 37 22.05 12.43 18.47
C ASP A 37 20.98 12.64 17.40
N LYS A 38 19.73 12.79 17.86
CA LYS A 38 18.52 12.75 17.03
C LYS A 38 18.53 13.77 15.87
N LEU A 39 19.31 14.85 15.99
CA LEU A 39 19.34 15.97 15.03
C LEU A 39 20.00 15.60 13.69
N TRP A 40 21.10 14.83 13.67
CA TRP A 40 21.83 14.55 12.43
C TRP A 40 21.07 13.63 11.46
N PRO A 41 20.48 12.51 11.89
CA PRO A 41 19.67 11.66 11.01
C PRO A 41 18.45 12.39 10.44
N GLU A 42 17.82 13.27 11.25
CA GLU A 42 16.67 14.07 10.83
C GLU A 42 17.06 15.08 9.75
N LEU A 43 18.11 15.88 9.97
CA LEU A 43 18.56 16.89 9.01
C LEU A 43 19.04 16.27 7.69
N MET A 44 19.83 15.20 7.76
CA MET A 44 20.31 14.49 6.57
C MET A 44 19.16 13.85 5.80
N GLY A 45 18.22 13.20 6.49
CA GLY A 45 17.07 12.56 5.86
C GLY A 45 16.14 13.56 5.16
N ILE A 46 15.88 14.72 5.78
CA ILE A 46 15.10 15.81 5.17
C ILE A 46 15.85 16.40 3.97
N GLY A 47 17.15 16.66 4.10
CA GLY A 47 17.96 17.22 3.02
C GLY A 47 17.98 16.31 1.78
N ILE A 48 18.20 15.01 1.97
CA ILE A 48 18.16 14.02 0.89
C ILE A 48 16.77 13.96 0.26
N GLY A 49 15.70 13.95 1.06
CA GLY A 49 14.33 13.92 0.57
C GLY A 49 13.99 15.11 -0.32
N ILE A 50 14.37 16.33 0.09
CA ILE A 50 14.15 17.56 -0.70
C ILE A 50 14.97 17.53 -2.00
N ILE A 51 16.24 17.13 -1.95
CA ILE A 51 17.12 17.12 -3.12
C ILE A 51 16.61 16.12 -4.17
N VAL A 52 16.30 14.89 -3.76
CA VAL A 52 15.84 13.83 -4.66
C VAL A 52 14.54 14.25 -5.33
N VAL A 53 13.53 14.67 -4.56
CA VAL A 53 12.23 15.03 -5.12
C VAL A 53 12.31 16.35 -5.91
N GLY A 54 13.13 17.30 -5.47
CA GLY A 54 13.41 18.53 -6.21
C GLY A 54 14.02 18.27 -7.59
N PHE A 55 14.96 17.33 -7.68
CA PHE A 55 15.54 16.90 -8.96
C PHE A 55 14.48 16.32 -9.90
N TYR A 56 13.60 15.45 -9.39
CA TYR A 56 12.49 14.89 -10.18
C TYR A 56 11.44 15.93 -10.56
N TRP A 57 11.20 16.94 -9.72
CA TRP A 57 10.26 18.00 -10.02
C TRP A 57 10.73 18.91 -11.17
N LEU A 58 12.04 19.11 -11.30
CA LEU A 58 12.63 19.88 -12.41
C LEU A 58 12.53 19.15 -13.76
N LYS A 59 12.39 17.82 -13.76
CA LYS A 59 12.27 17.03 -14.98
C LYS A 59 10.84 17.12 -15.54
N GLN A 60 10.68 17.82 -16.67
CA GLN A 60 9.38 18.04 -17.31
C GLN A 60 8.63 16.74 -17.63
N GLU A 61 9.35 15.71 -18.08
CA GLU A 61 8.79 14.38 -18.31
C GLU A 61 8.05 13.87 -17.06
N THR A 62 8.69 13.88 -15.89
CA THR A 62 8.08 13.40 -14.64
C THR A 62 6.87 14.24 -14.24
N PHE A 63 6.92 15.55 -14.46
CA PHE A 63 5.79 16.43 -14.19
C PHE A 63 4.57 16.09 -15.06
N ASP A 64 4.79 15.84 -16.36
CA ASP A 64 3.74 15.48 -17.31
C ASP A 64 3.17 14.08 -17.03
N TRP A 65 4.02 13.11 -16.65
CA TRP A 65 3.61 11.79 -16.21
C TRP A 65 2.67 11.84 -15.00
N VAL A 66 3.00 12.64 -13.98
CA VAL A 66 2.12 12.82 -12.81
C VAL A 66 0.80 13.47 -13.22
N GLY A 67 0.83 14.43 -14.14
CA GLY A 67 -0.38 15.01 -14.72
C GLY A 67 -1.27 13.99 -15.41
N ALA A 68 -0.69 13.08 -16.19
CA ALA A 68 -1.42 12.00 -16.87
C ALA A 68 -2.06 11.02 -15.87
N ILE A 69 -1.35 10.65 -14.81
CA ILE A 69 -1.89 9.79 -13.74
C ILE A 69 -3.10 10.46 -13.07
N ILE A 70 -3.00 11.74 -12.72
CA ILE A 70 -4.12 12.47 -12.09
C ILE A 70 -5.32 12.53 -13.04
N HIS A 71 -5.10 12.71 -14.34
CA HIS A 71 -6.16 12.69 -15.33
C HIS A 71 -6.85 11.33 -15.42
N GLU A 72 -6.08 10.25 -15.37
CA GLU A 72 -6.63 8.88 -15.40
C GLU A 72 -7.35 8.54 -14.09
N LEU A 73 -6.81 8.95 -12.94
CA LEU A 73 -7.45 8.79 -11.64
C LEU A 73 -8.81 9.48 -11.55
N LYS A 74 -9.02 10.58 -12.27
CA LYS A 74 -10.35 11.23 -12.35
C LYS A 74 -11.37 10.40 -13.12
N ARG A 75 -10.93 9.48 -13.97
CA ARG A 75 -11.80 8.56 -14.71
C ARG A 75 -12.16 7.33 -13.89
N VAL A 76 -11.44 7.06 -12.81
CA VAL A 76 -11.75 5.98 -11.87
C VAL A 76 -13.07 6.29 -11.17
N THR A 77 -14.10 5.55 -11.55
CA THR A 77 -15.41 5.58 -10.88
C THR A 77 -15.32 4.77 -9.60
N TRP A 78 -15.31 5.44 -8.45
CA TRP A 78 -15.38 4.77 -7.17
C TRP A 78 -16.79 4.23 -6.92
N PRO A 79 -16.92 2.96 -6.47
CA PRO A 79 -18.21 2.35 -6.23
C PRO A 79 -18.94 3.04 -5.09
N THR A 80 -20.26 3.09 -5.19
CA THR A 80 -21.12 3.59 -4.12
C THR A 80 -21.16 2.60 -2.95
N LYS A 81 -21.43 3.10 -1.72
CA LYS A 81 -21.47 2.24 -0.52
C LYS A 81 -22.42 1.04 -0.67
N THR A 82 -23.50 1.20 -1.44
CA THR A 82 -24.49 0.16 -1.75
C THR A 82 -23.94 -0.93 -2.67
N GLU A 83 -23.17 -0.56 -3.69
CA GLU A 83 -22.53 -1.51 -4.61
C GLU A 83 -21.45 -2.31 -3.89
N THR A 84 -20.61 -1.64 -3.08
CA THR A 84 -19.56 -2.30 -2.29
C THR A 84 -20.14 -3.31 -1.29
N SER A 85 -21.23 -2.94 -0.61
CA SER A 85 -21.92 -3.84 0.31
C SER A 85 -22.50 -5.06 -0.42
N SER A 86 -23.13 -4.84 -1.57
CA SER A 86 -23.69 -5.92 -2.40
C SER A 86 -22.62 -6.89 -2.88
N ALA A 87 -21.49 -6.37 -3.38
CA ALA A 87 -20.35 -7.20 -3.79
C ALA A 87 -19.76 -7.99 -2.62
N THR A 88 -19.61 -7.38 -1.44
CA THR A 88 -19.10 -8.05 -0.24
C THR A 88 -20.04 -9.16 0.23
N MET A 89 -21.36 -8.91 0.19
CA MET A 89 -22.38 -9.90 0.58
C MET A 89 -22.27 -11.17 -0.28
N VAL A 90 -22.09 -11.01 -1.60
CA VAL A 90 -21.91 -12.15 -2.52
C VAL A 90 -20.66 -12.95 -2.12
N VAL A 91 -19.53 -12.27 -1.88
CA VAL A 91 -18.29 -12.94 -1.47
C VAL A 91 -18.49 -13.72 -0.16
N VAL A 92 -19.10 -13.10 0.85
CA VAL A 92 -19.38 -13.76 2.14
C VAL A 92 -20.20 -15.04 1.94
N ILE A 93 -21.26 -14.98 1.14
CA ILE A 93 -22.11 -16.15 0.85
C ILE A 93 -21.29 -17.25 0.15
N THR A 94 -20.50 -16.89 -0.86
CA THR A 94 -19.68 -17.88 -1.58
C THR A 94 -18.64 -18.54 -0.68
N VAL A 95 -18.03 -17.79 0.25
CA VAL A 95 -17.07 -18.31 1.22
C VAL A 95 -17.75 -19.25 2.22
N ILE A 96 -18.96 -18.93 2.69
CA ILE A 96 -19.73 -19.81 3.59
C ILE A 96 -20.04 -21.14 2.88
N ILE A 97 -20.50 -21.08 1.63
CA ILE A 97 -20.79 -22.31 0.85
C ILE A 97 -19.52 -23.14 0.69
N ALA A 98 -18.40 -22.51 0.30
CA ALA A 98 -17.12 -23.19 0.16
C ALA A 98 -16.64 -23.82 1.48
N ALA A 99 -16.80 -23.13 2.61
CA ALA A 99 -16.44 -23.62 3.93
C ALA A 99 -17.28 -24.83 4.35
N ILE A 100 -18.60 -24.81 4.08
CA ILE A 100 -19.48 -25.95 4.36
C ILE A 100 -19.06 -27.17 3.54
N LEU A 101 -18.82 -26.99 2.23
CA LEU A 101 -18.40 -28.09 1.36
C LEU A 101 -17.05 -28.67 1.79
N MET A 102 -16.09 -27.83 2.17
CA MET A 102 -14.81 -28.28 2.71
C MET A 102 -14.99 -29.02 4.04
N GLY A 103 -15.78 -28.48 4.97
CA GLY A 103 -16.03 -29.15 6.25
C GLY A 103 -16.74 -30.51 6.08
N MET A 104 -17.64 -30.64 5.10
CA MET A 104 -18.25 -31.92 4.76
C MET A 104 -17.22 -32.92 4.22
N PHE A 105 -16.27 -32.46 3.41
CA PHE A 105 -15.20 -33.30 2.89
C PHE A 105 -14.27 -33.77 4.01
N ASP A 106 -13.87 -32.88 4.91
CA ASP A 106 -13.05 -33.22 6.07
C ASP A 106 -13.75 -34.25 6.97
N TRP A 107 -15.06 -34.08 7.21
CA TRP A 107 -15.85 -35.03 7.98
C TRP A 107 -15.99 -36.39 7.29
N PHE A 108 -16.20 -36.40 5.97
CA PHE A 108 -16.26 -37.64 5.19
C PHE A 108 -14.95 -38.43 5.30
N TRP A 109 -13.80 -37.77 5.16
CA TRP A 109 -12.50 -38.43 5.28
C TRP A 109 -12.18 -38.89 6.70
N ALA A 110 -12.62 -38.16 7.72
CA ALA A 110 -12.51 -38.61 9.10
C ALA A 110 -13.24 -39.94 9.31
N LEU A 111 -14.49 -40.05 8.84
CA LEU A 111 -15.26 -41.30 8.93
C LEU A 111 -14.64 -42.45 8.15
N VAL A 112 -14.15 -42.20 6.93
CA VAL A 112 -13.47 -43.22 6.11
C VAL A 112 -12.22 -43.73 6.80
N THR A 113 -11.42 -42.82 7.37
CA THR A 113 -10.16 -43.16 8.05
C THR A 113 -10.43 -43.92 9.34
N ASP A 114 -11.42 -43.49 10.13
CA ASP A 114 -11.83 -44.20 11.36
C ASP A 114 -12.30 -45.63 11.04
N TYR A 115 -13.09 -45.81 9.98
CA TYR A 115 -13.55 -47.14 9.57
C TYR A 115 -12.40 -48.07 9.16
N ILE A 116 -11.39 -47.54 8.43
CA ILE A 116 -10.22 -48.30 8.00
C ILE A 116 -9.29 -48.63 9.17
N LEU A 117 -9.12 -47.73 10.14
CA LEU A 117 -8.23 -47.96 11.29
C LEU A 117 -8.86 -48.85 12.38
N LEU A 118 -10.19 -48.85 12.49
CA LEU A 118 -10.94 -49.73 13.42
C LEU A 118 -11.25 -51.12 12.85
N THR A 119 -10.99 -51.37 11.57
CA THR A 119 -11.09 -52.68 10.91
C THR A 119 -9.70 -53.31 10.77
#